data_AF-A0A956TZ82-F1
#
_entry.id   AF-A0A956TZ82-F1
#
_cell.length_a   1.000
_cell.length_b   1.000
_cell.length_c   1.000
_cell.angle_alpha   90.00
_cell.angle_beta   90.00
_cell.angle_gamma   90.00
#
_symmetry.space_group_name_H-M   'P 1'
#
loop_
_entity.id
_entity.type
_entity.pdbx_description
1 polymer ?
#
loop_
_entity_poly.entity_id
_entity_poly.type
_entity_poly.pdbx_seq_one_letter_code
_entity_poly.pdbx_strand_id
1 'polypeptide(L)'
;HLMTDKVAVIQREKKLGAGELSVNGFVYTTILPHCPKIMLNVESDDYADMEERDCGCPFGALRFRTHLTGIRSYEKLTSGGVTFLGTELLRLIEEVLPKAFGGRPTDYQLSEEEEGGFTKVSILISPRVGEVNEGDVIRETVSFLGRFPGGDIMSDQWVQGGTLRVVRREPYTTASAKILPLHIHKG
;
A
#
# COMPACT_ATOMS: atom_id res chain seq x y z
N HIS A 1 -15.72 12.78 8.37
CA HIS A 1 -16.49 12.58 9.60
C HIS A 1 -16.55 11.10 9.90
N LEU A 2 -16.21 10.70 11.10
CA LEU A 2 -16.44 9.35 11.58
C LEU A 2 -17.80 9.31 12.29
N MET A 3 -18.59 8.28 12.02
CA MET A 3 -19.90 8.07 12.65
C MET A 3 -19.71 7.32 13.97
N THR A 4 -19.29 8.03 15.01
CA THR A 4 -18.98 7.47 16.33
C THR A 4 -20.18 6.83 17.03
N ASP A 5 -21.41 7.17 16.60
CA ASP A 5 -22.65 6.59 17.09
C ASP A 5 -22.89 5.18 16.54
N LYS A 6 -22.22 4.86 15.43
CA LYS A 6 -22.28 3.57 14.74
C LYS A 6 -21.15 2.64 15.19
N VAL A 7 -19.95 3.19 15.31
CA VAL A 7 -18.72 2.46 15.61
C VAL A 7 -17.90 3.17 16.67
N ALA A 8 -17.40 2.41 17.63
CA ALA A 8 -16.27 2.84 18.45
C ALA A 8 -14.98 2.60 17.66
N VAL A 9 -14.04 3.55 17.75
CA VAL A 9 -12.71 3.45 17.16
C VAL A 9 -11.65 3.61 18.23
N ILE A 10 -10.60 2.81 18.17
CA ILE A 10 -9.34 3.05 18.88
C ILE A 10 -8.19 3.07 17.89
N GLN A 11 -7.14 3.81 18.22
CA GLN A 11 -5.88 3.78 17.50
C GLN A 11 -4.92 2.84 18.21
N ARG A 12 -4.37 1.87 17.47
CA ARG A 12 -3.37 0.93 17.96
C ARG A 12 -2.06 1.17 17.24
N GLU A 13 -0.99 1.37 18.00
CA GLU A 13 0.35 1.43 17.43
C GLU A 13 0.68 0.09 16.76
N LYS A 14 1.03 0.15 15.48
CA LYS A 14 1.47 -0.97 14.66
C LYS A 14 2.86 -0.67 14.12
N LYS A 15 3.81 -1.56 14.43
CA LYS A 15 5.14 -1.51 13.81
C LYS A 15 5.05 -2.09 12.40
N LEU A 16 5.57 -1.35 11.44
CA LEU A 16 5.66 -1.74 10.04
C LEU A 16 7.10 -2.20 9.74
N GLY A 17 7.25 -3.29 8.98
CA GLY A 17 8.56 -3.82 8.60
C GLY A 17 9.42 -4.27 9.79
N ALA A 18 10.74 -4.13 9.66
CA ALA A 18 11.72 -4.60 10.65
C ALA A 18 11.90 -3.69 11.89
N GLY A 19 11.01 -2.72 12.11
CA GLY A 19 10.80 -2.15 13.45
C GLY A 19 11.06 -0.66 13.67
N GLU A 20 11.34 0.13 12.63
CA GLU A 20 11.61 1.58 12.78
C GLU A 20 10.40 2.49 12.51
N LEU A 21 9.41 2.03 11.73
CA LEU A 21 8.21 2.82 11.40
C LEU A 21 7.00 2.32 12.18
N SER A 22 6.35 3.20 12.94
CA SER A 22 5.11 2.92 13.67
C SER A 22 3.95 3.76 13.13
N VAL A 23 2.81 3.14 12.89
CA VAL A 23 1.56 3.84 12.53
C VAL A 23 0.47 3.58 13.56
N ASN A 24 -0.46 4.51 13.68
CA ASN A 24 -1.63 4.38 14.55
C ASN A 24 -2.81 3.85 13.74
N GLY A 25 -2.86 2.53 13.58
CA GLY A 25 -3.92 1.85 12.82
C GLY A 25 -5.27 1.88 13.55
N PHE A 26 -6.36 1.96 12.78
CA PHE A 26 -7.70 1.98 13.33
C PHE A 26 -8.25 0.59 13.60
N VAL A 27 -8.82 0.44 14.80
CA VAL A 27 -9.53 -0.76 15.23
C VAL A 27 -10.97 -0.37 15.57
N TYR A 28 -11.92 -1.02 14.91
CA TYR A 28 -13.33 -0.70 14.99
C TYR A 28 -14.13 -1.76 15.74
N THR A 29 -15.09 -1.28 16.54
CA THR A 29 -16.13 -2.10 17.15
C THR A 29 -17.49 -1.51 16.83
N THR A 30 -18.40 -2.32 16.30
CA THR A 30 -19.79 -1.89 16.06
C THR A 30 -20.48 -1.73 17.41
N ILE A 31 -21.08 -0.56 17.66
CA ILE A 31 -21.81 -0.29 18.91
C ILE A 31 -23.31 -0.11 18.70
N LEU A 32 -23.74 0.13 17.46
CA LEU A 32 -25.16 0.32 17.14
C LEU A 32 -25.84 -1.04 16.90
N PRO A 33 -26.82 -1.45 17.73
CA PRO A 33 -27.35 -2.82 17.71
C PRO A 33 -28.03 -3.24 16.40
N HIS A 34 -28.56 -2.27 15.66
CA HIS A 34 -29.25 -2.52 14.39
C HIS A 34 -28.31 -2.47 13.17
N CYS A 35 -26.99 -2.40 13.37
CA CYS A 35 -26.05 -2.48 12.27
C CYS A 35 -25.99 -3.91 11.71
N PRO A 36 -26.15 -4.11 10.40
CA PRO A 36 -26.10 -5.44 9.79
C PRO A 36 -24.71 -6.07 9.81
N LYS A 37 -23.67 -5.27 10.06
CA LYS A 37 -22.28 -5.72 10.15
C LYS A 37 -21.77 -5.57 11.59
N ILE A 38 -21.53 -6.70 12.23
CA ILE A 38 -20.93 -6.78 13.57
C ILE A 38 -19.41 -6.81 13.42
N MET A 39 -18.74 -5.83 14.01
CA MET A 39 -17.29 -5.73 14.10
C MET A 39 -16.91 -5.76 15.57
N LEU A 40 -15.97 -6.62 15.95
CA LEU A 40 -15.40 -6.66 17.30
C LEU A 40 -13.88 -6.61 17.16
N ASN A 41 -13.29 -5.47 17.56
CA ASN A 41 -11.85 -5.21 17.41
C ASN A 41 -11.32 -5.49 15.98
N VAL A 42 -12.08 -5.10 14.96
CA VAL A 42 -11.69 -5.29 13.56
C VAL A 42 -10.70 -4.21 13.17
N GLU A 43 -9.50 -4.61 12.81
CA GLU A 43 -8.50 -3.73 12.21
C GLU A 43 -8.91 -3.40 10.76
N SER A 44 -8.87 -2.12 10.38
CA SER A 44 -9.21 -1.70 9.01
C SER A 44 -8.01 -1.55 8.10
N ASP A 45 -6.81 -1.74 8.64
CA ASP A 45 -5.57 -1.60 7.90
C ASP A 45 -5.30 -0.18 7.37
N ASP A 46 -5.99 0.79 7.97
CA ASP A 46 -5.89 2.21 7.67
C ASP A 46 -5.41 2.99 8.91
N TYR A 47 -4.72 4.10 8.66
CA TYR A 47 -4.33 5.08 9.66
C TYR A 47 -4.65 6.49 9.15
N ALA A 48 -4.91 7.41 10.07
CA ALA A 48 -5.17 8.81 9.78
C ALA A 48 -4.94 9.66 11.02
N ASP A 49 -4.83 10.96 10.84
CA ASP A 49 -4.92 11.92 11.94
C ASP A 49 -6.38 12.03 12.36
N MET A 50 -6.65 11.81 13.65
CA MET A 50 -7.99 11.86 14.23
C MET A 50 -8.10 13.08 15.15
N GLU A 51 -9.05 13.97 14.85
CA GLU A 51 -9.29 15.19 15.63
C GLU A 51 -10.79 15.41 15.85
N GLU A 52 -11.13 16.16 16.90
CA GLU A 52 -12.46 16.75 17.02
C GLU A 52 -12.44 18.20 16.55
N ARG A 53 -13.38 18.57 15.66
CA ARG A 53 -13.56 19.97 15.28
C ARG A 53 -15.00 20.30 14.91
N ASP A 54 -15.31 21.59 14.88
CA ASP A 54 -16.54 22.11 14.28
C ASP A 54 -16.23 22.68 12.89
N CYS A 55 -16.73 22.00 11.85
CA CYS A 55 -16.52 22.39 10.44
C CYS A 55 -17.56 23.41 9.93
N GLY A 56 -18.62 23.69 10.69
CA GLY A 56 -19.79 24.45 10.20
C GLY A 56 -20.58 23.77 9.07
N CYS A 57 -20.24 22.53 8.73
CA CYS A 57 -20.84 21.77 7.63
C CYS A 57 -22.08 20.98 8.10
N PRO A 58 -22.96 20.52 7.20
CA PRO A 58 -24.20 19.81 7.59
C PRO A 58 -23.97 18.59 8.49
N PHE A 59 -22.88 17.85 8.30
CA PHE A 59 -22.51 16.74 9.18
C PHE A 59 -22.10 17.22 10.59
N GLY A 60 -21.43 18.36 10.70
CA GLY A 60 -21.14 19.01 11.99
C GLY A 60 -22.40 19.49 12.70
N ALA A 61 -23.40 19.99 11.94
CA ALA A 61 -24.72 20.33 12.48
C ALA A 61 -25.45 19.10 13.04
N LEU A 62 -25.22 17.92 12.45
CA LEU A 62 -25.67 16.61 12.96
C LEU A 62 -24.78 16.04 14.08
N ARG A 63 -23.86 16.85 14.65
CA ARG A 63 -22.94 16.47 15.74
C ARG A 63 -21.88 15.43 15.38
N PHE A 64 -21.67 15.12 14.11
CA PHE A 64 -20.50 14.33 13.72
C PHE A 64 -19.25 15.20 13.84
N ARG A 65 -18.56 15.16 14.99
CA ARG A 65 -17.43 16.04 15.30
C ARG A 65 -16.07 15.37 15.17
N THR A 66 -16.01 14.05 15.07
CA THR A 66 -14.76 13.33 14.83
C THR A 66 -14.40 13.38 13.35
N HIS A 67 -13.23 13.90 13.04
CA HIS A 67 -12.65 13.98 11.71
C HIS A 67 -11.46 13.06 11.59
N LEU A 68 -11.41 12.34 10.47
CA LEU A 68 -10.22 11.65 10.00
C LEU A 68 -9.65 12.46 8.84
N THR A 69 -8.37 12.80 8.91
CA THR A 69 -7.64 13.52 7.85
C THR A 69 -6.37 12.78 7.47
N GLY A 70 -6.00 12.83 6.19
CA GLY A 70 -4.81 12.12 5.71
C GLY A 70 -4.93 10.60 5.81
N ILE A 71 -6.12 10.02 5.57
CA ILE A 71 -6.37 8.58 5.59
C ILE A 71 -5.46 7.87 4.58
N ARG A 72 -4.75 6.84 5.05
CA ARG A 72 -3.82 6.02 4.27
C ARG A 72 -3.96 4.56 4.71
N SER A 73 -3.80 3.63 3.77
CA SER A 73 -3.69 2.21 4.09
C SER A 73 -2.22 1.83 4.27
N TYR A 74 -1.94 0.92 5.19
CA TYR A 74 -0.61 0.33 5.36
C TYR A 74 -0.50 -1.10 4.85
N GLU A 75 -1.56 -1.69 4.26
CA GLU A 75 -1.60 -3.15 4.14
C GLU A 75 -1.38 -3.82 2.80
N LYS A 76 -2.01 -3.56 1.64
CA LYS A 76 -1.98 -4.59 0.56
C LYS A 76 -1.95 -4.04 -0.86
N LEU A 77 -1.17 -4.67 -1.74
CA LEU A 77 -1.36 -4.61 -3.19
C LEU A 77 -2.01 -5.91 -3.64
N THR A 78 -3.26 -5.83 -4.10
CA THR A 78 -3.97 -6.96 -4.70
C THR A 78 -3.99 -6.79 -6.21
N SER A 79 -3.19 -7.59 -6.92
CA SER A 79 -2.98 -7.48 -8.36
C SER A 79 -2.87 -8.85 -9.00
N GLY A 80 -3.42 -9.06 -10.20
CA GLY A 80 -3.34 -10.36 -10.88
C GLY A 80 -3.91 -11.55 -10.10
N GLY A 81 -4.85 -11.31 -9.19
CA GLY A 81 -5.48 -12.34 -8.35
C GLY A 81 -4.71 -12.74 -7.10
N VAL A 82 -3.60 -12.08 -6.77
CA VAL A 82 -2.79 -12.35 -5.56
C VAL A 82 -2.62 -11.09 -4.73
N THR A 83 -2.18 -11.23 -3.47
CA THR A 83 -2.09 -10.11 -2.53
C THR A 83 -0.78 -10.13 -1.76
N PHE A 84 0.01 -9.07 -1.86
CA PHE A 84 1.23 -8.87 -1.07
C PHE A 84 1.04 -7.75 -0.05
N LEU A 85 1.76 -7.82 1.08
CA LEU A 85 1.72 -6.75 2.06
C LEU A 85 2.49 -5.53 1.56
N GLY A 86 1.93 -4.35 1.76
CA GLY A 86 2.55 -3.07 1.42
C GLY A 86 3.94 -2.91 2.06
N THR A 87 4.15 -3.46 3.26
CA THR A 87 5.45 -3.45 3.93
C THR A 87 6.50 -4.32 3.24
N GLU A 88 6.10 -5.43 2.62
CA GLU A 88 7.01 -6.30 1.88
C GLU A 88 7.43 -5.61 0.58
N LEU A 89 6.45 -5.06 -0.13
CA LEU A 89 6.67 -4.31 -1.36
C LEU A 89 7.51 -3.04 -1.13
N LEU A 90 7.30 -2.35 0.00
CA LEU A 90 8.10 -1.19 0.36
C LEU A 90 9.55 -1.56 0.63
N ARG A 91 9.81 -2.64 1.37
CA ARG A 91 11.18 -3.15 1.58
C ARG A 91 11.83 -3.61 0.29
N LEU A 92 11.08 -4.24 -0.61
CA LEU A 92 11.57 -4.60 -1.94
C LEU A 92 12.09 -3.36 -2.67
N ILE A 93 11.30 -2.30 -2.75
CA ILE A 93 11.61 -1.07 -3.49
C ILE A 93 12.70 -0.23 -2.81
N GLU A 94 12.67 -0.09 -1.49
CA GLU A 94 13.55 0.84 -0.77
C GLU A 94 14.88 0.21 -0.33
N GLU A 95 14.91 -1.11 -0.13
CA GLU A 95 16.10 -1.79 0.42
C GLU A 95 16.67 -2.82 -0.55
N VAL A 96 15.84 -3.77 -1.00
CA VAL A 96 16.32 -4.97 -1.71
C VAL A 96 16.84 -4.62 -3.10
N LEU A 97 16.02 -3.94 -3.92
CA LEU A 97 16.42 -3.61 -5.29
C LEU A 97 17.59 -2.62 -5.34
N PRO A 98 17.63 -1.53 -4.54
CA PRO A 98 18.80 -0.65 -4.52
C PRO A 98 20.07 -1.36 -4.07
N LYS A 99 19.98 -2.28 -3.10
CA LYS A 99 21.14 -3.05 -2.63
C LYS A 99 21.65 -4.04 -3.67
N ALA A 100 20.77 -4.64 -4.45
CA ALA A 100 21.12 -5.63 -5.47
C ALA A 100 21.61 -5.00 -6.77
N PHE A 101 21.02 -3.86 -7.18
CA PHE A 101 21.21 -3.29 -8.52
C PHE A 101 21.76 -1.85 -8.53
N GLY A 102 21.99 -1.24 -7.38
CA GLY A 102 22.52 0.13 -7.25
C GLY A 102 21.43 1.20 -7.20
N GLY A 103 21.81 2.48 -7.32
CA GLY A 103 20.84 3.58 -7.24
C GLY A 103 20.31 3.89 -5.85
N ARG A 104 19.29 4.75 -5.80
CA ARG A 104 18.62 5.22 -4.58
C ARG A 104 17.22 4.61 -4.48
N PRO A 105 16.59 4.56 -3.29
CA PRO A 105 15.20 4.13 -3.15
C PRO A 105 14.24 4.83 -4.12
N THR A 106 14.46 6.12 -4.37
CA THR A 106 13.65 6.94 -5.29
C THR A 106 13.86 6.63 -6.77
N ASP A 107 14.85 5.81 -7.12
CA ASP A 107 15.09 5.35 -8.49
C ASP A 107 14.23 4.12 -8.84
N TYR A 108 13.49 3.58 -7.87
CA TYR A 108 12.63 2.41 -8.01
C TYR A 108 11.20 2.73 -7.62
N GLN A 109 10.22 2.13 -8.29
CA GLN A 109 8.80 2.27 -7.96
C GLN A 109 8.01 1.08 -8.51
N LEU A 110 7.00 0.62 -7.76
CA LEU A 110 5.95 -0.25 -8.29
C LEU A 110 4.86 0.62 -8.91
N SER A 111 4.40 0.25 -10.11
CA SER A 111 3.19 0.82 -10.68
C SER A 111 2.22 -0.25 -11.13
N GLU A 112 0.93 -0.03 -10.86
CA GLU A 112 -0.15 -0.86 -11.38
C GLU A 112 -0.91 -0.13 -12.48
N GLU A 113 -1.15 -0.81 -13.59
CA GLU A 113 -1.93 -0.33 -14.72
C GLU A 113 -2.76 -1.44 -15.34
N GLU A 114 -3.87 -1.08 -15.99
CA GLU A 114 -4.69 -2.01 -16.77
C GLU A 114 -4.33 -1.87 -18.26
N GLU A 115 -3.95 -2.97 -18.89
CA GLU A 115 -3.58 -3.02 -20.30
C GLU A 115 -4.40 -4.11 -21.01
N GLY A 116 -5.31 -3.70 -21.89
CA GLY A 116 -6.15 -4.63 -22.65
C GLY A 116 -7.07 -5.51 -21.78
N GLY A 117 -7.52 -5.00 -20.63
CA GLY A 117 -8.34 -5.75 -19.67
C GLY A 117 -7.54 -6.63 -18.70
N PHE A 118 -6.21 -6.60 -18.77
CA PHE A 118 -5.33 -7.34 -17.87
C PHE A 118 -4.55 -6.40 -16.97
N THR A 119 -4.52 -6.70 -15.67
CA THR A 119 -3.68 -5.97 -14.73
C THR A 119 -2.20 -6.25 -14.97
N LYS A 120 -1.38 -5.20 -14.96
CA LYS A 120 0.08 -5.23 -15.03
C LYS A 120 0.66 -4.55 -13.81
N VAL A 121 1.66 -5.20 -13.22
CA VAL A 121 2.51 -4.66 -12.16
C VAL A 121 3.90 -4.43 -12.74
N SER A 122 4.29 -3.18 -12.84
CA SER A 122 5.58 -2.77 -13.39
C SER A 122 6.51 -2.34 -12.25
N ILE A 123 7.72 -2.90 -12.21
CA ILE A 123 8.84 -2.34 -11.45
C ILE A 123 9.51 -1.31 -12.35
N LEU A 124 9.27 -0.04 -12.06
CA LEU A 124 9.93 1.07 -12.72
C LEU A 124 11.35 1.22 -12.15
N ILE A 125 12.32 1.30 -13.05
CA ILE A 125 13.72 1.55 -12.66
C ILE A 125 14.24 2.73 -13.47
N SER A 126 14.70 3.75 -12.76
CA SER A 126 15.30 4.94 -13.36
C SER A 126 16.48 4.55 -14.25
N PRO A 127 16.61 5.14 -15.45
CA PRO A 127 17.80 4.99 -16.29
C PRO A 127 19.10 5.35 -15.55
N ARG A 128 19.04 6.16 -14.50
CA ARG A 128 20.18 6.60 -13.67
C ARG A 128 20.88 5.47 -12.91
N VAL A 129 20.18 4.35 -12.69
CA VAL A 129 20.74 3.15 -12.06
C VAL A 129 21.84 2.51 -12.93
N GLY A 130 21.85 2.79 -14.24
CA GLY A 130 22.77 2.17 -15.20
C GLY A 130 22.19 0.88 -15.79
N GLU A 131 23.03 0.03 -16.38
CA GLU A 131 22.58 -1.23 -16.98
C GLU A 131 22.07 -2.20 -15.92
N VAL A 132 20.86 -2.72 -16.12
CA VAL A 132 20.22 -3.69 -15.24
C VAL A 132 19.58 -4.76 -16.10
N ASN A 133 19.83 -6.03 -15.79
CA ASN A 133 19.17 -7.15 -16.46
C ASN A 133 17.76 -7.33 -15.86
N GLU A 134 16.72 -7.21 -16.69
CA GLU A 134 15.33 -7.30 -16.25
C GLU A 134 14.97 -8.68 -15.67
N GLY A 135 15.55 -9.75 -16.21
CA GLY A 135 15.35 -11.11 -15.70
C GLY A 135 15.95 -11.31 -14.32
N ASP A 136 17.08 -10.67 -14.02
CA ASP A 136 17.67 -10.68 -12.68
C ASP A 136 16.80 -9.95 -11.66
N VAL A 137 16.21 -8.81 -12.04
CA VAL A 137 15.29 -8.06 -11.18
C VAL A 137 14.04 -8.87 -10.86
N ILE A 138 13.45 -9.53 -11.85
CA ILE A 138 12.29 -10.40 -11.64
C ILE A 138 12.68 -11.56 -10.71
N ARG A 139 13.83 -12.21 -10.93
CA ARG A 139 14.32 -13.29 -10.05
C ARG A 139 14.52 -12.82 -8.60
N GLU A 140 15.15 -11.67 -8.39
CA GLU A 140 15.37 -11.14 -7.03
C GLU A 140 14.05 -10.78 -6.36
N THR A 141 13.11 -10.20 -7.12
CA THR A 141 11.76 -9.87 -6.63
C THR A 141 11.00 -11.11 -6.16
N VAL A 142 10.94 -12.14 -7.02
CA VAL A 142 10.29 -13.42 -6.71
C VAL A 142 10.99 -14.11 -5.53
N SER A 143 12.32 -14.13 -5.51
CA SER A 143 13.11 -14.73 -4.43
C SER A 143 12.87 -14.03 -3.08
N PHE A 144 12.73 -12.70 -3.08
CA PHE A 144 12.45 -11.93 -1.87
C PHE A 144 11.01 -12.15 -1.38
N LEU A 145 10.03 -12.00 -2.27
CA LEU A 145 8.61 -12.17 -1.93
C LEU A 145 8.27 -13.61 -1.53
N GLY A 146 8.96 -14.59 -2.12
CA GLY A 146 8.83 -16.01 -1.78
C GLY A 146 9.23 -16.39 -0.35
N ARG A 147 9.85 -15.46 0.40
CA ARG A 147 10.21 -15.68 1.82
C ARG A 147 9.04 -15.48 2.77
N PHE A 148 7.94 -14.89 2.31
CA PHE A 148 6.75 -14.63 3.11
C PHE A 148 5.70 -15.73 2.93
N PRO A 149 4.81 -15.99 3.91
CA PRO A 149 3.84 -17.07 3.84
C PRO A 149 2.95 -17.00 2.58
N GLY A 150 3.02 -18.04 1.73
CA GLY A 150 2.29 -18.11 0.45
C GLY A 150 2.84 -17.20 -0.65
N GLY A 151 3.89 -16.43 -0.38
CA GLY A 151 4.50 -15.50 -1.32
C GLY A 151 5.19 -16.20 -2.50
N ASP A 152 5.61 -17.45 -2.34
CA ASP A 152 6.18 -18.29 -3.40
C ASP A 152 5.14 -18.59 -4.49
N ILE A 153 3.97 -19.10 -4.09
CA ILE A 153 2.84 -19.38 -4.98
C ILE A 153 2.34 -18.08 -5.62
N MET A 154 2.23 -17.00 -4.84
CA MET A 154 1.70 -15.73 -5.33
C MET A 154 2.64 -15.06 -6.33
N SER A 155 3.95 -15.08 -6.09
CA SER A 155 4.94 -14.48 -7.00
C SER A 155 5.10 -15.30 -8.27
N ASP A 156 5.02 -16.63 -8.20
CA ASP A 156 4.97 -17.51 -9.36
C ASP A 156 3.74 -17.23 -10.24
N GLN A 157 2.57 -16.99 -9.64
CA GLN A 157 1.35 -16.64 -10.39
C GLN A 157 1.52 -15.32 -11.17
N TRP A 158 2.20 -14.32 -10.59
CA TRP A 158 2.54 -13.08 -11.30
C TRP A 158 3.46 -13.30 -12.50
N VAL A 159 4.44 -14.19 -12.38
CA VAL A 159 5.35 -14.53 -13.48
C VAL A 159 4.62 -15.31 -14.57
N GLN A 160 3.89 -16.37 -14.22
CA GLN A 160 3.16 -17.20 -15.17
C GLN A 160 2.07 -16.43 -15.91
N GLY A 161 1.37 -15.52 -15.23
CA GLY A 161 0.36 -14.66 -15.83
C GLY A 161 0.91 -13.46 -16.61
N GLY A 162 2.24 -13.30 -16.69
CA GLY A 162 2.88 -12.12 -17.29
C GLY A 162 2.39 -10.80 -16.66
N THR A 163 2.03 -10.83 -15.37
CA THR A 163 1.52 -9.69 -14.61
C THR A 163 2.68 -8.81 -14.18
N LEU A 164 3.79 -9.40 -13.71
CA LEU A 164 4.98 -8.67 -13.28
C LEU A 164 5.91 -8.38 -14.46
N ARG A 165 6.35 -7.12 -14.60
CA ARG A 165 7.35 -6.71 -15.59
C ARG A 165 8.31 -5.66 -15.03
N VAL A 166 9.43 -5.47 -15.71
CA VAL A 166 10.36 -4.36 -15.45
C VAL A 166 10.18 -3.33 -16.56
N VAL A 167 10.19 -2.05 -16.19
CA VAL A 167 10.11 -0.95 -17.16
C VAL A 167 11.20 0.06 -16.85
N ARG A 168 12.06 0.31 -17.83
CA ARG A 168 13.15 1.28 -17.76
C ARG A 168 12.63 2.69 -18.03
N ARG A 169 12.32 3.45 -16.97
CA ARG A 169 11.86 4.85 -17.04
C ARG A 169 12.00 5.54 -15.70
N GLU A 170 11.93 6.87 -15.70
CA GLU A 170 11.85 7.62 -14.46
C GLU A 170 10.54 7.29 -13.70
N PRO A 171 10.62 7.07 -12.37
CA PRO A 171 9.45 6.90 -11.51
C PRO A 171 8.49 8.09 -11.59
N TYR A 172 7.20 7.81 -11.42
CA TYR A 172 6.17 8.83 -11.37
C TYR A 172 6.29 9.68 -10.11
N THR A 173 6.18 10.99 -10.31
CA THR A 173 6.06 11.96 -9.24
C THR A 173 4.59 12.24 -8.97
N THR A 174 4.22 12.37 -7.70
CA THR A 174 2.91 12.87 -7.30
C THR A 174 2.80 14.38 -7.57
N ALA A 175 1.59 14.94 -7.49
CA ALA A 175 1.37 16.39 -7.56
C ALA A 175 2.19 17.20 -6.54
N SER A 176 2.68 16.55 -5.47
CA SER A 176 3.58 17.13 -4.46
C SER A 176 5.07 16.90 -4.73
N ALA A 177 5.44 16.47 -5.94
CA ALA A 177 6.79 16.08 -6.36
C ALA A 177 7.43 14.92 -5.58
N LYS A 178 6.64 14.17 -4.80
CA LYS A 178 7.10 12.97 -4.08
C LYS A 178 7.02 11.74 -4.98
N ILE A 179 8.03 10.87 -4.91
CA ILE A 179 7.99 9.52 -5.50
C ILE A 179 7.49 8.58 -4.41
N LEU A 180 6.36 7.93 -4.66
CA LEU A 180 5.81 6.91 -3.75
C LEU A 180 6.26 5.52 -4.22
N PRO A 181 6.54 4.58 -3.30
CA PRO A 181 6.91 3.22 -3.68
C PRO A 181 5.84 2.49 -4.52
N LEU A 182 4.56 2.87 -4.41
CA LEU A 182 3.46 2.37 -5.23
C LEU A 182 2.72 3.52 -5.94
N HIS A 183 2.50 3.38 -7.24
CA HIS A 183 1.69 4.27 -8.07
C HIS A 183 0.58 3.49 -8.77
N ILE A 184 -0.67 3.95 -8.70
CA ILE A 184 -1.81 3.30 -9.37
C ILE A 184 -2.30 4.23 -10.48
N HIS A 185 -2.31 3.74 -11.70
CA HIS A 185 -2.90 4.44 -12.83
C HIS A 185 -4.43 4.39 -12.74
N LYS A 186 -5.08 5.55 -12.68
CA LYS A 186 -6.51 5.63 -12.99
C LYS A 186 -6.62 5.69 -14.51
N GLY A 187 -7.13 4.61 -15.11
CA GLY A 187 -7.69 4.65 -16.46
C GLY A 187 -8.88 5.59 -16.55
#